data_AF-A0A1Z8S1H0-F1
#
_entry.id   AF-A0A1Z8S1H0-F1
#
_cell.length_a   1.000
_cell.length_b   1.000
_cell.length_c   1.000
_cell.angle_alpha   90.00
_cell.angle_beta   90.00
_cell.angle_gamma   90.00
#
_symmetry.space_group_name_H-M   'P 1'
#
loop_
_entity.id
_entity.type
_entity.pdbx_description
1 polymer ?
#
loop_
_entity_poly.entity_id
_entity_poly.type
_entity_poly.pdbx_seq_one_letter_code
_entity_poly.pdbx_strand_id
1 'polypeptide(L)'
;MWNYRIMHYNSDKGMGLKDHYGLYEVIYNDEGKISAHTEEPEVIADTPEELIESLEMMLGDAKKYKNKILDYKTIEFYPLTNDDKEESVTLEELFNNEGEPKEEN
;
A
#
# COMPACT_ATOMS: atom_id res chain seq x y z
N MET A 1 -15.22 -9.07 16.16
CA MET A 1 -14.07 -8.22 16.54
C MET A 1 -13.08 -8.29 15.40
N TRP A 2 -12.68 -7.15 14.85
CA TRP A 2 -11.74 -7.08 13.72
C TRP A 2 -10.36 -7.41 14.30
N ASN A 3 -9.70 -8.42 13.75
CA ASN A 3 -8.39 -8.87 14.23
C ASN A 3 -7.40 -8.79 13.09
N TYR A 4 -6.13 -8.56 13.40
CA TYR A 4 -5.07 -8.64 12.41
C TYR A 4 -4.16 -9.84 12.64
N ARG A 5 -3.71 -10.45 11.53
CA ARG A 5 -2.71 -11.53 11.53
C ARG A 5 -1.68 -11.29 10.45
N ILE A 6 -0.43 -11.60 10.79
CA ILE A 6 0.64 -11.72 9.80
C ILE A 6 0.44 -13.05 9.09
N MET A 7 0.30 -13.00 7.77
CA MET A 7 0.21 -14.19 6.92
C MET A 7 1.38 -14.17 5.93
N HIS A 8 1.99 -15.33 5.71
CA HIS A 8 3.05 -15.52 4.73
C HIS A 8 2.41 -15.88 3.39
N TYR A 9 2.65 -15.05 2.38
CA TYR A 9 2.23 -15.32 1.02
C TYR A 9 3.37 -16.03 0.29
N ASN A 10 3.17 -17.33 0.05
CA ASN A 10 4.16 -18.15 -0.66
C ASN A 10 3.93 -18.12 -2.16
N SER A 11 4.91 -17.59 -2.91
CA SER A 11 4.88 -17.46 -4.36
C SER A 11 4.69 -18.78 -5.12
N ASP A 12 5.07 -19.91 -4.52
CA ASP A 12 4.90 -21.25 -5.11
C ASP A 12 3.44 -21.70 -5.14
N LYS A 13 2.54 -21.01 -4.42
CA LYS A 13 1.13 -21.36 -4.28
C LYS A 13 0.15 -20.32 -4.85
N GLY A 14 0.61 -19.22 -5.46
CA GLY A 14 -0.31 -18.29 -6.13
C GLY A 14 0.28 -17.06 -6.82
N MET A 15 -0.31 -16.74 -7.98
CA MET A 15 -0.49 -15.42 -8.65
C MET A 15 0.72 -14.52 -8.94
N GLY A 16 1.96 -15.02 -8.95
CA GLY A 16 3.11 -14.26 -9.48
C GLY A 16 3.60 -13.10 -8.61
N LEU A 17 3.10 -12.99 -7.38
CA LEU A 17 3.66 -12.10 -6.36
C LEU A 17 4.89 -12.77 -5.72
N LYS A 18 5.94 -11.97 -5.48
CA LYS A 18 7.14 -12.42 -4.74
C LYS A 18 6.73 -12.86 -3.33
N ASP A 19 7.44 -13.83 -2.80
CA ASP A 19 7.33 -14.27 -1.41
C ASP A 19 7.39 -13.06 -0.44
N HIS A 20 6.38 -12.90 0.43
CA HIS A 20 6.29 -11.76 1.35
C HIS A 20 5.43 -12.07 2.58
N TYR A 21 5.53 -11.24 3.61
CA TYR A 21 4.65 -11.23 4.78
C TYR A 21 3.71 -10.04 4.70
N GLY A 22 2.42 -10.29 4.92
CA GLY A 22 1.39 -9.25 4.89
C GLY A 22 0.58 -9.19 6.17
N LEU A 23 0.11 -7.99 6.54
CA LEU A 23 -0.85 -7.80 7.63
C LEU A 23 -2.28 -7.83 7.08
N TYR A 24 -3.03 -8.88 7.44
CA TYR A 24 -4.39 -9.07 6.96
C TYR A 24 -5.39 -8.88 8.10
N GLU A 25 -6.51 -8.25 7.78
CA GLU A 25 -7.67 -8.33 8.65
C GLU A 25 -8.27 -9.74 8.55
N VAL A 26 -8.65 -10.32 9.68
CA VAL A 26 -9.23 -11.67 9.77
C VAL A 26 -10.51 -11.67 10.60
N ILE A 27 -11.44 -12.52 10.19
CA ILE A 27 -12.70 -12.79 10.89
C ILE A 27 -12.64 -14.20 11.47
N TYR A 28 -12.92 -14.32 12.77
CA TYR A 28 -13.03 -15.60 13.46
C TYR A 28 -14.49 -16.07 13.52
N ASN A 29 -14.73 -17.36 13.31
CA ASN A 29 -16.03 -17.98 13.58
C ASN A 29 -16.23 -18.24 15.09
N ASP A 30 -17.40 -18.76 15.47
CA ASP A 30 -17.75 -19.03 16.87
C ASP A 30 -16.87 -20.10 17.55
N GLU A 31 -16.14 -20.89 16.76
CA GLU A 31 -15.15 -21.87 17.26
C GLU A 31 -13.74 -21.25 17.44
N GLY A 32 -13.56 -19.96 17.15
CA GLY A 32 -12.27 -19.28 17.21
C GLY A 32 -11.33 -19.63 16.05
N LYS A 33 -11.84 -20.16 14.93
CA LYS A 33 -11.08 -20.43 13.70
C LYS A 33 -11.22 -19.28 12.71
N ILE A 34 -10.16 -19.01 11.94
CA ILE A 34 -10.21 -18.02 10.86
C ILE A 34 -11.21 -18.49 9.79
N SER A 35 -12.21 -17.67 9.52
CA SER A 35 -13.28 -17.94 8.55
C SER A 35 -13.18 -17.09 7.29
N ALA A 36 -12.54 -15.92 7.38
CA ALA A 36 -12.29 -15.01 6.25
C ALA A 36 -11.11 -14.08 6.57
N HIS A 37 -10.53 -13.49 5.52
CA HIS A 37 -9.54 -12.42 5.60
C HIS A 37 -9.69 -11.44 4.43
N THR A 38 -9.07 -10.27 4.49
CA THR A 38 -9.01 -9.32 3.35
C THR A 38 -8.23 -9.89 2.17
N GLU A 39 -8.59 -9.53 0.94
CA GLU A 39 -7.90 -10.01 -0.25
C GLU A 39 -6.46 -9.49 -0.32
N GLU A 40 -6.27 -8.19 -0.08
CA GLU A 40 -4.97 -7.55 -0.06
C GLU A 40 -4.50 -7.28 1.39
N PRO A 41 -3.19 -7.35 1.66
CA PRO A 41 -2.62 -6.93 2.93
C PRO A 41 -2.56 -5.40 3.05
N GLU A 42 -2.74 -4.89 4.26
CA GLU A 42 -2.62 -3.45 4.55
C GLU A 42 -1.18 -2.96 4.47
N VAL A 43 -0.23 -3.83 4.84
CA VAL A 43 1.22 -3.58 4.84
C VAL A 43 1.93 -4.86 4.45
N ILE A 44 2.97 -4.76 3.63
CA ILE A 44 3.84 -5.87 3.22
C ILE A 44 5.29 -5.63 3.65
N ALA A 45 6.02 -6.71 3.96
CA ALA A 45 7.47 -6.69 4.16
C ALA A 45 8.10 -8.04 3.77
N ASP A 46 9.43 -8.08 3.65
CA ASP A 46 10.16 -9.31 3.37
C ASP A 46 10.26 -10.21 4.62
N THR A 47 10.16 -9.65 5.83
CA THR A 47 10.15 -10.38 7.11
C THR A 47 9.07 -9.90 8.10
N PRO A 48 8.64 -10.75 9.07
CA PRO A 48 7.75 -10.31 10.15
C PRO A 48 8.32 -9.16 11.00
N GLU A 49 9.63 -9.16 11.25
CA GLU A 49 10.31 -8.13 12.04
C GLU A 49 10.24 -6.76 11.34
N GLU A 50 10.57 -6.69 10.05
CA GLU A 50 10.46 -5.44 9.26
C GLU A 50 9.01 -4.93 9.19
N LEU A 51 8.04 -5.84 9.11
CA LEU A 51 6.63 -5.49 9.13
C LEU A 51 6.26 -4.84 10.47
N ILE A 52 6.73 -5.40 11.60
CA ILE A 52 6.49 -4.85 12.93
C ILE A 52 7.19 -3.49 13.09
N GLU A 53 8.46 -3.38 12.69
CA GLU A 53 9.22 -2.12 12.74
C GLU A 53 8.51 -1.00 11.96
N SER A 54 7.98 -1.33 10.77
CA SER A 54 7.20 -0.40 9.95
C SER A 54 5.91 0.05 10.65
N LEU A 55 5.16 -0.88 11.24
CA LEU A 55 3.94 -0.57 11.97
C LEU A 55 4.21 0.28 13.22
N GLU A 56 5.29 -0.01 13.95
CA GLU A 56 5.70 0.77 15.12
C GLU A 56 6.10 2.19 14.75
N MET A 57 6.83 2.36 13.64
CA MET A 57 7.17 3.67 13.08
C MET A 57 5.90 4.46 12.70
N MET A 58 5.00 3.86 11.91
CA MET A 58 3.74 4.50 11.49
C MET A 58 2.88 4.89 12.69
N LEU A 59 2.74 4.00 13.68
CA LEU A 59 1.99 4.28 14.90
C LEU A 59 2.67 5.37 15.74
N GLY A 60 4.00 5.37 15.79
CA GLY A 60 4.80 6.39 16.46
C GLY A 60 4.53 7.77 15.89
N ASP A 61 4.56 7.91 14.56
CA ASP A 61 4.29 9.17 13.88
C ASP A 61 2.84 9.59 14.00
N ALA A 62 1.87 8.68 13.82
CA ALA A 62 0.46 8.96 14.02
C ALA A 62 0.18 9.50 15.44
N LYS A 63 0.80 8.90 16.46
CA LYS A 63 0.70 9.39 17.85
C LYS A 63 1.37 10.75 18.04
N LYS A 64 2.54 10.95 17.45
CA LYS A 64 3.33 12.20 17.55
C LYS A 64 2.62 13.38 16.89
N TYR A 65 1.97 13.16 15.75
CA TYR A 65 1.34 14.20 14.93
C TYR A 65 -0.20 14.24 15.03
N LYS A 66 -0.82 13.50 15.95
CA LYS A 66 -2.30 13.44 16.13
C LYS A 66 -3.04 14.77 16.24
N ASN A 67 -2.36 15.85 16.67
CA ASN A 67 -2.93 17.20 16.81
C ASN A 67 -2.48 18.16 15.68
N LYS A 68 -1.70 17.66 14.73
CA LYS A 68 -1.16 18.38 13.57
C LYS A 68 -1.68 17.73 12.29
N ILE A 69 -3.00 17.60 12.18
CA ILE A 69 -3.65 16.97 11.04
C ILE A 69 -3.55 17.92 9.84
N LEU A 70 -3.10 17.38 8.70
CA LEU A 70 -2.98 18.11 7.45
C LEU A 70 -4.33 18.10 6.71
N ASP A 71 -4.75 19.24 6.18
CA ASP A 71 -5.88 19.31 5.24
C ASP A 71 -5.34 19.05 3.83
N TYR A 72 -5.85 18.00 3.20
CA TYR A 72 -5.44 17.59 1.86
C TYR A 72 -5.64 18.71 0.81
N LYS A 73 -6.62 19.60 1.01
CA LYS A 73 -6.87 20.71 0.07
C LYS A 73 -5.89 21.86 0.20
N THR A 74 -5.17 21.95 1.31
CA THR A 74 -4.29 23.08 1.62
C THR A 74 -2.84 22.68 1.86
N ILE A 75 -2.51 21.40 1.74
CA ILE A 75 -1.13 20.95 1.88
C ILE A 75 -0.32 21.42 0.67
N GLU A 76 0.83 22.05 0.95
CA GLU A 76 1.82 22.39 -0.06
C GLU A 76 2.92 21.33 -0.03
N PHE A 77 3.16 20.68 -1.16
CA PHE A 77 4.28 19.77 -1.34
C PHE A 77 5.49 20.53 -1.87
N TYR A 78 6.64 20.26 -1.29
CA TYR A 78 7.92 20.87 -1.68
C TYR A 78 8.78 19.79 -2.36
N PRO A 79 9.64 20.15 -3.31
CA PRO A 79 10.51 19.20 -3.98
C PRO A 79 11.46 18.52 -2.97
N LEU A 80 11.86 17.26 -3.22
CA LEU A 80 12.76 16.54 -2.32
C LEU A 80 14.16 17.17 -2.34
N THR A 81 14.58 17.67 -3.50
CA THR A 81 15.80 18.46 -3.70
C THR A 81 15.54 19.72 -4.53
N ASN A 82 16.42 20.72 -4.42
CA ASN A 82 16.31 21.95 -5.22
C ASN A 82 16.44 21.72 -6.73
N ASP A 83 16.93 20.56 -7.15
CA ASP A 83 17.15 20.19 -8.56
C ASP A 83 16.05 19.26 -9.10
N ASP A 84 15.07 18.88 -8.27
CA ASP A 84 13.93 18.08 -8.71
C ASP A 84 13.02 18.93 -9.57
N LYS A 85 13.03 18.66 -10.88
CA LYS A 85 12.02 19.17 -11.80
C LYS A 85 10.79 18.28 -11.65
N GLU A 86 9.73 18.83 -11.09
CA GLU A 86 8.45 18.15 -10.94
C GLU A 86 7.93 17.69 -12.31
N GLU A 87 7.97 16.38 -12.57
CA GLU A 87 7.28 15.78 -13.72
C GLU A 87 5.85 15.48 -13.29
N SER A 88 4.94 16.42 -13.57
CA SER A 88 3.51 16.17 -13.52
C SER A 88 3.01 15.86 -14.92
N VAL A 89 2.14 14.86 -15.04
CA VAL A 89 1.41 14.57 -16.28
C VAL A 89 -0.04 14.91 -16.04
N THR A 90 -0.60 15.72 -16.92
CA THR A 90 -2.03 16.07 -16.87
C THR A 90 -2.89 14.85 -17.26
N LEU A 91 -4.14 14.80 -16.82
CA LEU A 91 -5.05 13.72 -17.22
C LEU A 91 -5.21 13.69 -18.74
N GLU A 92 -5.22 14.86 -19.38
CA GLU A 92 -5.29 15.02 -20.83
C GLU A 92 -4.08 14.39 -21.55
N GLU A 93 -2.86 14.54 -21.01
CA GLU A 93 -1.65 13.93 -21.56
C GLU A 93 -1.60 12.41 -21.38
N LEU A 94 -2.25 11.89 -20.32
CA LEU A 94 -2.40 10.43 -20.12
C LEU A 94 -3.34 9.79 -21.15
N PHE A 95 -4.44 10.46 -21.50
CA PHE A 95 -5.47 9.89 -22.40
C PHE A 95 -5.27 10.21 -23.89
N ASN A 96 -4.40 11.16 -24.25
CA ASN A 96 -4.10 11.47 -25.65
C ASN A 96 -2.98 10.60 -26.27
N ASN A 97 -2.36 9.70 -25.48
CA ASN A 97 -1.27 8.82 -25.92
C ASN A 97 -1.72 7.39 -26.29
N GLU A 98 -3.02 7.09 -26.31
CA GLU A 98 -3.54 5.88 -26.97
C GLU A 98 -3.48 6.09 -28.48
N GLY A 99 -2.29 5.84 -29.05
CA GLY A 99 -2.01 6.00 -30.47
C GLY A 99 -2.96 5.19 -31.35
N GLU A 100 -3.40 5.84 -32.43
CA GLU A 100 -4.10 5.19 -33.54
C GLU A 100 -3.36 3.92 -33.99
N PRO A 101 -4.06 2.80 -34.21
CA PRO A 101 -3.43 1.60 -34.76
C PRO A 101 -2.89 1.92 -36.15
N LYS A 102 -1.58 1.76 -36.34
CA LYS A 102 -0.98 1.82 -37.67
C LYS A 102 -1.51 0.63 -38.48
N GLU A 103 -2.35 0.89 -39.47
CA GLU A 103 -2.67 -0.06 -40.53
C GLU A 103 -1.37 -0.33 -41.32
N GLU A 104 -0.84 -1.55 -41.20
CA GLU A 104 0.18 -2.06 -42.13
C GLU A 104 -0.52 -2.50 -43.43
N ASN A 105 -0.15 -1.88 -44.55
CA ASN A 105 -0.46 -2.33 -45.91
C ASN A 105 0.67 -3.20 -46.46
#